data_AF-A0A7C2L8Y1-F1
#
_entry.id   AF-A0A7C2L8Y1-F1
#
_cell.length_a   1.000
_cell.length_b   1.000
_cell.length_c   1.000
_cell.angle_alpha   90.00
_cell.angle_beta   90.00
_cell.angle_gamma   90.00
#
_symmetry.space_group_name_H-M   'P 1'
#
loop_
_entity.id
_entity.type
_entity.pdbx_description
1 polymer ?
#
loop_
_entity_poly.entity_id
_entity_poly.type
_entity_poly.pdbx_seq_one_letter_code
_entity_poly.pdbx_strand_id
1 'polypeptide(L)'
;MAPKVRIEETLPTGEKVTITLEGSQVSRARVMQILDMLELMGGGRRGEPEESGRESLKERVWDFIVERYGDGEWFSLKELHRALSEEMPEIRVTTLASYLARFVSEGRLVKKGRKPSTLYRVRAAVAKA
;
A
#
# COMPACT_ATOMS: atom_id res chain seq x y z
N MET A 1 -23.03 32.62 1.04
CA MET A 1 -21.58 32.74 1.26
C MET A 1 -20.90 31.57 0.57
N ALA A 2 -19.90 31.81 -0.27
CA ALA A 2 -19.14 30.73 -0.89
C ALA A 2 -18.14 30.15 0.13
N PRO A 3 -17.99 28.81 0.22
CA PRO A 3 -16.97 28.22 1.08
C PRO A 3 -15.58 28.67 0.66
N LYS A 4 -14.77 29.02 1.67
CA LYS A 4 -13.36 29.39 1.54
C LYS A 4 -12.53 28.43 2.38
N VAL A 5 -11.57 27.78 1.76
CA VAL A 5 -10.63 26.86 2.42
C VAL A 5 -9.22 27.38 2.19
N ARG A 6 -8.43 27.50 3.26
CA ARG A 6 -7.01 27.84 3.19
C ARG A 6 -6.21 26.71 3.81
N ILE A 7 -5.20 26.26 3.07
CA ILE A 7 -4.26 25.22 3.47
C ILE A 7 -2.88 25.88 3.51
N GLU A 8 -2.17 25.74 4.64
CA GLU A 8 -0.82 26.25 4.83
C GLU A 8 0.07 25.12 5.32
N GLU A 9 1.12 24.82 4.57
CA GLU A 9 2.05 23.75 4.89
C GLU A 9 3.50 24.24 4.73
N THR A 10 4.38 23.74 5.59
CA THR A 10 5.83 23.93 5.43
C THR A 10 6.43 22.60 5.04
N LEU A 11 6.95 22.51 3.82
CA LEU A 11 7.56 21.30 3.29
C LEU A 11 8.88 20.99 4.03
N PRO A 12 9.33 19.72 4.07
CA PRO A 12 10.59 19.36 4.71
C PRO A 12 11.84 19.97 4.06
N THR A 13 11.72 20.49 2.84
CA THR A 13 12.75 21.30 2.15
C THR A 13 12.88 22.71 2.74
N GLY A 14 11.97 23.12 3.63
CA GLY A 14 11.93 24.45 4.26
C GLY A 14 11.05 25.46 3.51
N GLU A 15 10.47 25.07 2.37
CA GLU A 15 9.56 25.90 1.58
C GLU A 15 8.19 25.99 2.25
N LYS A 16 7.55 27.17 2.18
CA LYS A 16 6.18 27.36 2.65
C LYS A 16 5.22 27.41 1.48
N VAL A 17 4.18 26.58 1.53
CA VAL A 17 3.14 26.49 0.51
C VAL A 17 1.80 26.89 1.11
N THR A 18 1.16 27.90 0.51
CA THR A 18 -0.18 28.35 0.90
C THR A 18 -1.13 28.20 -0.29
N ILE A 19 -2.20 27.45 -0.11
CA ILE A 19 -3.24 27.22 -1.14
C ILE A 19 -4.57 27.75 -0.61
N THR A 20 -5.24 28.60 -1.39
CA THR A 20 -6.57 29.12 -1.05
C THR A 20 -7.57 28.72 -2.13
N LEU A 21 -8.63 28.01 -1.71
CA LEU A 21 -9.77 27.65 -2.56
C LEU A 21 -10.98 28.49 -2.17
N GLU A 22 -11.56 29.18 -3.16
CA GLU A 22 -12.77 29.97 -3.00
C GLU A 22 -13.74 29.64 -4.14
N GLY A 23 -15.01 29.42 -3.81
CA GLY A 23 -16.04 29.23 -4.83
C GLY A 23 -17.26 28.47 -4.34
N SER A 24 -18.34 28.50 -5.10
CA SER A 24 -19.61 27.82 -4.76
C SER A 24 -19.53 26.28 -4.83
N GLN A 25 -18.42 25.72 -5.32
CA GLN A 25 -18.21 24.29 -5.58
C GLN A 25 -16.90 23.76 -4.98
N VAL A 26 -16.48 24.28 -3.81
CA VAL A 26 -15.40 23.64 -3.04
C VAL A 26 -15.96 22.35 -2.44
N SER A 27 -15.68 21.22 -3.10
CA SER A 27 -16.07 19.90 -2.62
C SER A 27 -14.97 19.28 -1.77
N ARG A 28 -15.38 18.40 -0.84
CA ARG A 28 -14.44 17.61 -0.02
C ARG A 28 -13.39 16.89 -0.88
N ALA A 29 -13.80 16.33 -2.02
CA ALA A 29 -12.92 15.63 -2.94
C ALA A 29 -11.78 16.51 -3.48
N ARG A 30 -12.06 17.77 -3.84
CA ARG A 30 -11.01 18.71 -4.32
C ARG A 30 -10.04 19.10 -3.21
N VAL A 31 -10.52 19.23 -1.98
CA VAL A 31 -9.67 19.52 -0.82
C VAL A 31 -8.74 18.34 -0.54
N MET A 32 -9.26 17.11 -0.55
CA MET A 32 -8.46 15.90 -0.36
C MET A 32 -7.35 15.77 -1.42
N GLN A 33 -7.69 15.94 -2.70
CA GLN A 33 -6.72 15.85 -3.79
C GLN A 33 -5.54 16.83 -3.64
N ILE A 34 -5.78 18.01 -3.06
CA ILE A 34 -4.73 19.00 -2.80
C ILE A 34 -3.85 18.59 -1.63
N LEU A 35 -4.44 17.99 -0.58
CA LEU A 35 -3.67 17.42 0.53
C LEU A 35 -2.77 16.29 0.04
N ASP A 36 -3.29 15.39 -0.80
CA ASP A 36 -2.51 14.30 -1.40
C ASP A 36 -1.32 14.85 -2.23
N MET A 37 -1.54 15.93 -2.99
CA MET A 37 -0.48 16.59 -3.75
C MET A 37 0.59 17.21 -2.85
N LEU A 38 0.20 17.84 -1.74
CA LEU A 38 1.15 18.41 -0.77
C LEU A 38 1.99 17.33 -0.09
N GLU A 39 1.39 16.20 0.27
CA GLU A 39 2.11 15.04 0.82
C GLU A 39 3.16 14.50 -0.18
N LEU A 40 2.82 14.46 -1.48
CA LEU A 40 3.77 14.08 -2.54
C LEU A 40 4.94 15.07 -2.66
N MET A 41 4.67 16.38 -2.55
CA MET A 41 5.71 17.42 -2.58
C MET A 41 6.60 17.39 -1.33
N GLY A 42 6.04 17.06 -0.17
CA GLY A 42 6.73 17.02 1.12
C GLY A 42 7.67 15.83 1.32
N GLY A 43 7.94 15.02 0.29
CA GLY A 43 8.72 13.79 0.45
C GLY A 43 7.99 12.75 1.31
N GLY A 44 6.66 12.85 1.38
CA GLY A 44 5.81 11.80 1.93
C GLY A 44 6.23 10.49 1.30
N ARG A 45 6.75 9.58 2.15
CA ARG A 45 7.05 8.21 1.75
C ARG A 45 5.84 7.74 0.97
N ARG A 46 6.09 7.27 -0.26
CA ARG A 46 5.15 6.62 -1.18
C ARG A 46 4.22 5.64 -0.43
N GLY A 47 3.21 6.18 0.23
CA GLY A 47 1.97 5.53 0.58
C GLY A 47 1.15 5.68 -0.68
N GLU A 48 1.44 4.78 -1.61
CA GLU A 48 0.64 4.38 -2.77
C GLU A 48 -0.46 5.38 -3.17
N PRO A 49 -0.30 6.14 -4.27
CA PRO A 49 -1.43 6.84 -4.86
C PRO A 49 -2.50 5.80 -5.19
N GLU A 50 -3.71 6.00 -4.69
CA GLU A 50 -4.90 5.31 -5.17
C GLU A 50 -5.16 5.72 -6.63
N GLU A 51 -4.42 5.11 -7.56
CA GLU A 51 -4.77 5.11 -8.99
C GLU A 51 -5.86 4.05 -9.20
N SER A 52 -7.10 4.53 -9.16
CA SER A 52 -8.29 3.83 -9.63
C SER A 52 -8.06 3.24 -11.03
N GLY A 53 -7.86 1.92 -11.12
CA GLY A 53 -7.87 1.17 -12.38
C GLY A 53 -6.67 0.25 -12.65
N ARG A 54 -5.61 0.29 -11.84
CA ARG A 54 -4.56 -0.74 -11.83
C ARG A 54 -4.49 -1.34 -10.43
N GLU A 55 -4.67 -2.65 -10.31
CA GLU A 55 -4.42 -3.36 -9.04
C GLU A 55 -3.05 -2.94 -8.51
N SER A 56 -3.03 -2.41 -7.29
CA SER A 56 -1.78 -2.01 -6.65
C SER A 56 -0.81 -3.20 -6.61
N LEU A 57 0.49 -2.95 -6.65
CA LEU A 57 1.49 -4.03 -6.54
C LEU A 57 1.24 -4.89 -5.29
N LYS A 58 0.74 -4.28 -4.20
CA LYS A 58 0.31 -4.98 -2.99
C LYS A 58 -0.84 -5.95 -3.27
N GLU A 59 -1.90 -5.51 -3.95
CA GLU A 59 -3.06 -6.37 -4.26
C GLU A 59 -2.66 -7.48 -5.24
N ARG A 60 -1.87 -7.20 -6.28
CA ARG A 60 -1.36 -8.26 -7.18
C ARG A 60 -0.55 -9.33 -6.45
N VAL A 61 0.29 -8.93 -5.48
CA VAL A 61 1.03 -9.88 -4.63
C VAL A 61 0.08 -10.65 -3.73
N TRP A 62 -0.99 -10.01 -3.25
CA TRP A 62 -2.01 -10.65 -2.42
C TRP A 62 -2.78 -11.71 -3.22
N ASP A 63 -3.25 -11.38 -4.42
CA ASP A 63 -4.02 -12.28 -5.28
C ASP A 63 -3.19 -13.51 -5.64
N PHE A 64 -1.92 -13.33 -6.01
CA PHE A 64 -0.99 -14.44 -6.24
C PHE A 64 -0.82 -15.34 -5.00
N ILE A 65 -0.75 -14.75 -3.80
CA ILE A 65 -0.66 -15.52 -2.55
C ILE A 65 -1.94 -16.32 -2.31
N VAL A 66 -3.11 -15.75 -2.57
CA VAL A 66 -4.40 -16.44 -2.39
C VAL A 66 -4.56 -17.55 -3.42
N GLU A 67 -4.24 -17.29 -4.69
CA GLU A 67 -4.31 -18.28 -5.75
C GLU A 67 -3.40 -19.50 -5.47
N ARG A 68 -2.19 -19.25 -4.97
CA ARG A 68 -1.20 -20.31 -4.77
C ARG A 68 -1.21 -20.97 -3.38
N TYR A 69 -1.59 -20.23 -2.34
CA TYR A 69 -1.49 -20.67 -0.95
C TYR A 69 -2.81 -20.50 -0.16
N GLY A 70 -3.92 -20.22 -0.86
CA GLY A 70 -5.26 -20.02 -0.29
C GLY A 70 -5.79 -21.24 0.48
N ASP A 71 -5.37 -22.44 0.10
CA ASP A 71 -5.69 -23.70 0.81
C ASP A 71 -5.11 -23.75 2.24
N GLY A 72 -4.29 -22.76 2.61
CA GLY A 72 -3.68 -22.65 3.92
C GLY A 72 -2.40 -23.46 4.04
N GLU A 73 -1.70 -23.67 2.93
CA GLU A 73 -0.33 -24.18 2.97
C GLU A 73 0.62 -23.15 3.60
N TRP A 74 1.67 -23.63 4.27
CA TRP A 74 2.73 -22.78 4.79
C TRP A 74 3.77 -22.54 3.70
N PHE A 75 4.14 -21.28 3.50
CA PHE A 75 5.17 -20.89 2.54
C PHE A 75 6.19 -19.94 3.16
N SER A 76 7.42 -19.95 2.65
CA SER A 76 8.47 -19.01 3.03
C SER A 76 8.54 -17.83 2.07
N LEU A 77 9.19 -16.74 2.51
CA LEU A 77 9.50 -15.59 1.65
C LEU A 77 10.29 -16.00 0.40
N LYS A 78 11.19 -17.00 0.52
CA LYS A 78 12.02 -17.48 -0.59
C LYS A 78 11.19 -18.24 -1.62
N GLU A 79 10.27 -19.08 -1.17
CA GLU A 79 9.35 -19.82 -2.07
C GLU A 79 8.40 -18.87 -2.79
N LEU A 80 7.82 -17.90 -2.07
CA LEU A 80 6.99 -16.86 -2.68
C LEU A 80 7.77 -16.06 -3.72
N HIS A 81 8.97 -15.58 -3.38
CA HIS A 81 9.79 -14.80 -4.31
C HIS A 81 10.16 -15.60 -5.56
N ARG A 82 10.56 -16.86 -5.40
CA ARG A 82 10.86 -17.74 -6.54
C ARG A 82 9.66 -17.91 -7.47
N ALA A 83 8.48 -18.21 -6.91
CA ALA A 83 7.28 -18.42 -7.70
C ALA A 83 6.83 -17.13 -8.41
N LEU A 84 6.84 -16.00 -7.71
CA LEU A 84 6.39 -14.73 -8.27
C LEU A 84 7.39 -14.13 -9.27
N SER A 85 8.67 -14.50 -9.21
CA SER A 85 9.69 -14.02 -10.15
C SER A 85 9.47 -14.54 -11.58
N GLU A 86 8.70 -15.62 -11.76
CA GLU A 86 8.30 -16.12 -13.08
C GLU A 86 7.33 -15.17 -13.78
N GLU A 87 6.46 -14.49 -13.02
CA GLU A 87 5.48 -13.53 -13.52
C GLU A 87 5.93 -12.06 -13.42
N MET A 88 6.76 -11.76 -12.41
CA MET A 88 7.21 -10.42 -12.06
C MET A 88 8.71 -10.41 -11.77
N PRO A 89 9.57 -10.53 -12.80
CA PRO A 89 11.02 -10.69 -12.62
C PRO A 89 11.70 -9.51 -11.91
N GLU A 90 11.10 -8.32 -11.93
CA GLU A 90 11.65 -7.11 -11.31
C GLU A 90 11.34 -6.98 -9.80
N ILE A 91 10.55 -7.90 -9.23
CA ILE A 91 10.16 -7.79 -7.82
C ILE A 91 11.33 -8.13 -6.88
N ARG A 92 11.65 -7.17 -6.02
CA ARG A 92 12.71 -7.33 -5.02
C ARG A 92 12.21 -8.12 -3.82
N VAL A 93 13.07 -8.99 -3.28
CA VAL A 93 12.81 -9.75 -2.04
C VAL A 93 12.44 -8.84 -0.86
N THR A 94 13.07 -7.66 -0.78
CA THR A 94 12.79 -6.67 0.27
C THR A 94 11.38 -6.09 0.17
N THR A 95 10.88 -5.87 -1.04
CA THR A 95 9.51 -5.44 -1.30
C THR A 95 8.51 -6.49 -0.82
N LEU A 96 8.73 -7.77 -1.15
CA LEU A 96 7.90 -8.86 -0.67
C LEU A 96 7.94 -9.01 0.85
N ALA A 97 9.11 -8.87 1.47
CA ALA A 97 9.23 -8.90 2.93
C ALA A 97 8.38 -7.81 3.61
N SER A 98 8.36 -6.61 3.04
CA SER A 98 7.53 -5.50 3.51
C SER A 98 6.04 -5.79 3.35
N TYR A 99 5.61 -6.35 2.21
CA TYR A 99 4.21 -6.72 2.01
C TYR A 99 3.75 -7.86 2.91
N LEU A 100 4.56 -8.91 3.09
CA LEU A 100 4.25 -9.98 4.03
C LEU A 100 4.11 -9.45 5.47
N ALA A 101 4.97 -8.52 5.90
CA ALA A 101 4.84 -7.88 7.20
C ALA A 101 3.52 -7.09 7.32
N ARG A 102 3.14 -6.34 6.28
CA ARG A 102 1.85 -5.62 6.21
C ARG A 102 0.65 -6.57 6.27
N PHE A 103 0.65 -7.65 5.49
CA PHE A 103 -0.44 -8.64 5.50
C PHE A 103 -0.57 -9.36 6.84
N VAL A 104 0.53 -9.56 7.56
CA VAL A 104 0.50 -10.07 8.94
C VAL A 104 -0.11 -9.03 9.88
N SER A 105 0.28 -7.75 9.79
CA SER A 105 -0.31 -6.69 10.62
C SER A 105 -1.80 -6.45 10.33
N GLU A 106 -2.22 -6.66 9.08
CA GLU A 106 -3.63 -6.58 8.64
C GLU A 106 -4.43 -7.84 9.00
N GLY A 107 -3.77 -8.87 9.53
CA GLY A 107 -4.40 -10.14 9.92
C GLY A 107 -4.80 -11.04 8.75
N ARG A 108 -4.34 -10.74 7.53
CA ARG A 108 -4.53 -11.55 6.32
C ARG A 108 -3.65 -12.81 6.34
N LEU A 109 -2.42 -12.69 6.86
CA LEU A 109 -1.47 -13.80 7.01
C LEU A 109 -1.20 -14.13 8.49
N VAL A 110 -0.94 -15.41 8.75
CA VAL A 110 -0.36 -15.88 10.01
C VAL A 110 1.12 -16.12 9.79
N LYS A 111 1.95 -15.67 10.73
CA LYS A 111 3.41 -15.86 10.71
C LYS A 111 3.84 -16.86 11.79
N LYS A 112 4.72 -17.78 11.44
CA LYS A 112 5.36 -18.74 12.36
C LYS A 112 6.88 -18.72 12.20
N GLY A 113 7.60 -18.95 13.28
CA GLY A 113 9.06 -19.06 13.30
C GLY A 113 9.79 -17.71 13.43
N ARG A 114 11.13 -17.78 13.46
CA ARG A 114 12.04 -16.63 13.46
C ARG A 114 12.86 -16.63 12.17
N LYS A 115 13.49 -15.50 11.83
CA LYS A 115 14.39 -15.46 10.66
C LYS A 115 15.52 -16.49 10.86
N PRO A 116 15.95 -17.21 9.80
CA PRO A 116 15.47 -17.18 8.41
C PRO A 116 14.30 -18.14 8.12
N SER A 117 13.93 -19.03 9.04
CA SER A 117 12.88 -20.05 8.88
C SER A 117 11.46 -19.51 9.12
N THR A 118 11.22 -18.26 8.72
CA THR A 118 9.89 -17.65 8.85
C THR A 118 8.95 -18.22 7.80
N LEU A 119 7.83 -18.76 8.25
CA LEU A 119 6.77 -19.28 7.42
C LEU A 119 5.51 -18.43 7.58
N TYR A 120 4.76 -18.35 6.49
CA TYR A 120 3.51 -17.60 6.37
C TYR A 120 2.41 -18.53 5.88
N ARG A 121 1.17 -18.25 6.28
CA ARG A 121 -0.02 -19.00 5.85
C ARG A 121 -1.19 -18.04 5.71
N VAL A 122 -2.03 -18.24 4.70
CA VAL A 122 -3.30 -17.50 4.54
C VAL A 122 -4.25 -17.84 5.69
N ARG A 123 -4.80 -16.82 6.34
CA ARG A 123 -5.79 -17.01 7.40
C ARG A 123 -7.12 -17.41 6.75
N ALA A 124 -7.71 -18.52 7.21
CA ALA A 124 -8.93 -19.11 6.64
C ALA A 124 -10.14 -18.18 6.50
N ALA A 125 -10.18 -17.07 7.25
CA ALA A 125 -11.24 -16.06 7.13
C ALA A 125 -11.16 -15.25 5.81
N VAL A 126 -10.01 -15.23 5.13
CA VAL A 126 -9.80 -14.48 3.88
C VAL A 126 -9.79 -15.39 2.65
N ALA A 127 -9.54 -16.69 2.81
CA ALA A 127 -9.51 -17.67 1.71
C ALA A 127 -10.91 -18.08 1.17
N LYS A 128 -11.99 -17.56 1.77
CA LYS A 128 -13.36 -17.69 1.25
C LYS A 128 -13.90 -16.30 0.92
N ALA A 129 -13.64 -15.84 -0.29
CA ALA A 129 -14.38 -14.78 -0.95
C ALA A 129 -14.55 -15.18 -2.42
#